data_AF-A0A1I3JBT8-F1
#
_entry.id   AF-A0A1I3JBT8-F1
#
_cell.length_a   1.000
_cell.length_b   1.000
_cell.length_c   1.000
_cell.angle_alpha   90.00
_cell.angle_beta   90.00
_cell.angle_gamma   90.00
#
_symmetry.space_group_name_H-M   'P 1'
#
loop_
_entity.id
_entity.type
_entity.pdbx_description
1 polymer ?
#
loop_
_entity_poly.entity_id
_entity_poly.type
_entity_poly.pdbx_seq_one_letter_code
_entity_poly.pdbx_strand_id
1 'polypeptide(L)'
;MFRLILPLSMVLAGCNASVGPVGVSIGGPEASPAVANPADYKELDHNVPRGVEAALPPGVSKLDVRENDLCYAYVQDGLILPVKRPDGSQYCLK
;
A
#
# COMPACT_ATOMS: atom_id res chain seq x y z
N MET A 1 23.02 -28.94 48.73
CA MET A 1 24.35 -28.28 48.67
C MET A 1 24.90 -28.54 47.27
N PHE A 2 24.60 -27.76 46.22
CA PHE A 2 24.99 -26.38 45.86
C PHE A 2 26.49 -26.19 45.56
N ARG A 3 26.89 -26.30 44.27
CA ARG A 3 27.94 -25.57 43.51
C ARG A 3 27.67 -25.80 42.00
N LEU A 4 27.22 -24.87 41.13
CA LEU A 4 27.80 -23.61 40.60
C LEU A 4 29.21 -23.84 40.00
N ILE A 5 29.66 -23.45 38.78
CA ILE A 5 29.19 -22.66 37.61
C ILE A 5 30.08 -23.11 36.42
N LEU A 6 29.54 -23.28 35.21
CA LEU A 6 30.32 -23.08 33.97
C LEU A 6 29.68 -21.93 33.19
N PRO A 7 30.38 -20.80 32.95
CA PRO A 7 29.92 -19.74 32.08
C PRO A 7 30.58 -19.96 30.71
N LEU A 8 29.81 -20.34 29.69
CA LEU A 8 30.36 -20.36 28.33
C LEU A 8 29.35 -19.81 27.32
N SER A 9 29.60 -18.54 27.00
CA SER A 9 29.44 -17.94 25.68
C SER A 9 28.02 -17.87 25.12
N MET A 10 27.29 -16.88 25.63
CA MET A 10 26.17 -16.24 24.96
C MET A 10 26.70 -15.41 23.78
N VAL A 11 26.87 -16.04 22.61
CA VAL A 11 27.10 -15.31 21.36
C VAL A 11 25.76 -14.78 20.88
N LEU A 12 25.45 -13.54 21.24
CA LEU A 12 24.43 -12.72 20.59
C LEU A 12 24.87 -12.47 19.14
N ALA A 13 24.50 -13.36 18.22
CA ALA A 13 24.45 -13.03 16.81
C ALA A 13 23.24 -12.10 16.61
N GLY A 14 23.47 -10.81 16.75
CA GLY A 14 22.51 -9.78 16.38
C GLY A 14 22.28 -9.82 14.87
N CYS A 15 21.31 -10.61 14.42
CA CYS A 15 20.69 -10.40 13.13
C CYS A 15 19.89 -9.11 13.21
N ASN A 16 20.54 -7.99 12.90
CA ASN A 16 19.89 -6.75 12.50
C ASN A 16 19.15 -7.05 11.18
N ALA A 17 17.93 -7.57 11.29
CA ALA A 17 16.99 -7.56 10.18
C ALA A 17 16.55 -6.11 10.01
N SER A 18 17.26 -5.40 9.13
CA SER A 18 16.80 -4.15 8.53
C SER A 18 15.40 -4.38 7.99
N VAL A 19 14.38 -3.99 8.75
CA VAL A 19 13.01 -3.86 8.29
C VAL A 19 12.97 -2.64 7.36
N GLY A 20 13.41 -2.85 6.12
CA GLY A 20 12.93 -2.03 5.01
C GLY A 20 11.41 -2.20 4.90
N PRO A 21 10.68 -1.23 4.34
CA PRO A 21 9.25 -1.38 4.14
C PRO A 21 9.01 -2.58 3.23
N VAL A 22 8.46 -3.66 3.81
CA VAL A 22 8.12 -4.86 3.06
C VAL A 22 6.92 -4.50 2.20
N GLY A 23 7.20 -4.09 0.96
CA GLY A 23 6.25 -4.14 -0.15
C GLY A 23 5.94 -5.60 -0.42
N VAL A 24 5.00 -6.16 0.33
CA VAL A 24 4.54 -7.54 0.14
C VAL A 24 3.61 -7.57 -1.06
N SER A 25 4.16 -7.86 -2.24
CA SER A 25 3.37 -8.19 -3.42
C SER A 25 2.97 -9.66 -3.36
N ILE A 26 1.89 -9.98 -2.63
CA ILE A 26 1.28 -11.32 -2.65
C ILE A 26 0.37 -11.39 -3.87
N GLY A 27 0.84 -12.06 -4.92
CA GLY A 27 0.04 -12.41 -6.10
C GLY A 27 -1.01 -13.48 -5.77
N GLY A 28 -2.28 -13.07 -5.73
CA GLY A 28 -3.47 -13.91 -5.81
C GLY A 28 -4.33 -13.51 -7.02
N PRO A 29 -5.27 -14.36 -7.46
CA PRO A 29 -5.88 -14.26 -8.79
C PRO A 29 -6.62 -12.94 -8.96
N GLU A 30 -6.20 -12.16 -9.96
CA GLU A 30 -6.83 -10.92 -10.44
C GLU A 30 -7.08 -9.83 -9.38
N ALA A 31 -6.26 -9.78 -8.34
CA ALA A 31 -6.10 -8.56 -7.56
C ALA A 31 -5.50 -7.50 -8.48
N SER A 32 -6.29 -6.48 -8.82
CA SER A 32 -5.79 -5.27 -9.45
C SER A 32 -4.46 -4.91 -8.78
N PRO A 33 -3.35 -4.78 -9.54
CA PRO A 33 -2.06 -4.56 -8.91
C PRO A 33 -2.22 -3.35 -7.98
N ALA A 34 -2.03 -3.58 -6.69
CA ALA A 34 -1.90 -2.50 -5.74
C ALA A 34 -0.88 -1.52 -6.34
N VAL A 35 -1.17 -0.24 -6.22
CA VAL A 35 -0.39 0.74 -6.97
C VAL A 35 1.08 0.60 -6.60
N ALA A 36 1.98 0.63 -7.59
CA ALA A 36 3.37 0.20 -7.43
C ALA A 36 4.10 0.88 -6.25
N ASN A 37 3.76 2.14 -5.98
CA ASN A 37 4.23 2.89 -4.82
C ASN A 37 3.05 3.61 -4.18
N PRO A 38 2.38 3.02 -3.16
CA PRO A 38 1.24 3.65 -2.51
C PRO A 38 1.65 4.94 -1.77
N ALA A 39 2.91 5.06 -1.34
CA ALA A 39 3.43 6.24 -0.66
C ALA A 39 3.48 7.50 -1.54
N ASP A 40 3.46 7.35 -2.87
CA ASP A 40 3.49 8.49 -3.80
C ASP A 40 2.10 9.11 -3.99
N TYR A 41 1.04 8.41 -3.58
CA TYR A 41 -0.36 8.84 -3.71
C TYR A 41 -0.76 9.75 -2.55
N LYS A 42 -1.10 10.99 -2.88
CA LYS A 42 -1.39 12.05 -1.90
C LYS A 42 -2.87 12.34 -1.83
N GLU A 43 -3.31 12.94 -0.72
CA GLU A 43 -4.64 13.56 -0.65
C GLU A 43 -4.85 14.52 -1.82
N LEU A 44 -6.05 14.51 -2.41
CA LEU A 44 -6.41 15.53 -3.38
C LEU A 44 -6.63 16.85 -2.66
N ASP A 45 -5.92 17.90 -3.11
CA ASP A 45 -6.18 19.30 -2.71
C ASP A 45 -7.30 19.94 -3.55
N HIS A 46 -7.91 19.17 -4.45
CA HIS A 46 -8.96 19.62 -5.36
C HIS A 46 -10.13 18.63 -5.40
N ASN A 47 -11.24 19.02 -6.04
CA ASN A 47 -12.39 18.13 -6.19
C ASN A 47 -12.07 16.96 -7.12
N VAL A 48 -12.46 15.76 -6.71
CA VAL A 48 -12.33 14.55 -7.54
C VAL A 48 -13.04 14.77 -8.89
N PRO A 49 -12.38 14.52 -10.04
CA PRO A 49 -13.00 14.67 -11.34
C PRO A 49 -14.20 13.73 -11.51
N ARG A 50 -15.27 14.22 -12.15
CA ARG A 50 -16.52 13.45 -12.33
C ARG A 50 -16.33 12.04 -12.92
N GLY A 51 -15.39 11.91 -13.85
CA GLY A 51 -15.07 10.62 -14.47
C GLY A 51 -14.38 9.64 -13.52
N VAL A 52 -13.58 10.15 -12.59
CA VAL A 52 -12.96 9.36 -11.51
C VAL A 52 -14.03 8.97 -10.50
N GLU A 53 -14.89 9.90 -10.07
CA GLU A 53 -15.99 9.64 -9.14
C GLU A 53 -16.92 8.53 -9.64
N ALA A 54 -17.27 8.54 -10.93
CA ALA A 54 -18.11 7.53 -11.54
C ALA A 54 -17.44 6.16 -11.64
N ALA A 55 -16.11 6.12 -11.59
CA ALA A 55 -15.31 4.90 -11.63
C ALA A 55 -14.98 4.34 -10.23
N LEU A 56 -15.37 5.05 -9.16
CA LEU A 56 -15.18 4.57 -7.80
C LEU A 56 -16.13 3.40 -7.49
N PRO A 57 -15.66 2.39 -6.75
CA PRO A 57 -16.54 1.34 -6.27
C PRO A 57 -17.54 1.90 -5.24
N PRO A 58 -18.70 1.24 -5.08
CA PRO A 58 -19.69 1.66 -4.09
C PRO A 58 -19.08 1.61 -2.68
N GLY A 59 -19.34 2.66 -1.89
CA GLY A 59 -18.87 2.78 -0.52
C GLY A 59 -17.51 3.48 -0.35
N VAL A 60 -16.79 3.79 -1.43
CA VAL A 60 -15.57 4.59 -1.38
C VAL A 60 -15.92 6.08 -1.35
N SER A 61 -15.39 6.80 -0.36
CA SER A 61 -15.56 8.24 -0.27
C SER A 61 -14.58 8.96 -1.19
N LYS A 62 -14.98 10.16 -1.64
CA LYS A 62 -14.11 11.07 -2.39
C LYS A 62 -12.88 11.50 -1.56
N LEU A 63 -13.00 11.49 -0.24
CA LEU A 63 -11.91 11.80 0.69
C LEU A 63 -10.85 10.69 0.75
N ASP A 64 -11.23 9.47 0.40
CA ASP A 64 -10.31 8.34 0.32
C ASP A 64 -9.57 8.29 -1.01
N VAL A 65 -9.96 9.14 -1.98
CA VAL A 65 -9.28 9.24 -3.26
C VAL A 65 -7.92 9.90 -3.07
N ARG A 66 -6.94 9.37 -3.76
CA ARG A 66 -5.55 9.83 -3.76
C ARG A 66 -5.09 10.04 -5.20
N GLU A 67 -4.17 10.97 -5.39
CA GLU A 67 -3.60 11.30 -6.70
C GLU A 67 -2.08 11.21 -6.66
N ASN A 68 -1.50 10.71 -7.76
CA ASN A 68 -0.08 10.84 -8.08
C ASN A 68 0.08 11.01 -9.59
N ASP A 69 0.75 12.08 -10.02
CA ASP A 69 1.01 12.34 -11.45
C ASP A 69 -0.25 12.21 -12.33
N LEU A 70 -1.36 12.79 -11.87
CA LEU A 70 -2.69 12.73 -12.48
C LEU A 70 -3.31 11.32 -12.59
N CYS A 71 -2.70 10.31 -11.99
CA CYS A 71 -3.28 8.99 -11.77
C CYS A 71 -4.03 8.94 -10.45
N TYR A 72 -5.23 8.35 -10.46
CA TYR A 72 -6.10 8.28 -9.30
C TYR A 72 -6.12 6.89 -8.69
N ALA A 73 -6.09 6.84 -7.36
CA ALA A 73 -6.25 5.66 -6.54
C ALA A 73 -7.23 5.98 -5.39
N TYR A 74 -7.65 4.97 -4.64
CA TYR A 74 -8.45 5.17 -3.45
C TYR A 74 -7.97 4.27 -2.31
N VAL A 75 -8.21 4.71 -1.08
CA VAL A 75 -7.95 3.94 0.12
C VAL A 75 -9.17 3.06 0.44
N GLN A 76 -8.94 1.77 0.62
CA GLN A 76 -9.96 0.83 1.09
C GLN A 76 -9.29 -0.20 1.99
N ASP A 77 -9.81 -0.37 3.22
CA ASP A 77 -9.25 -1.27 4.23
C ASP A 77 -7.75 -1.06 4.50
N GLY A 78 -7.28 0.20 4.39
CA GLY A 78 -5.88 0.58 4.55
C GLY A 78 -4.97 0.27 3.35
N LEU A 79 -5.54 -0.25 2.26
CA LEU A 79 -4.86 -0.51 0.99
C LEU A 79 -5.13 0.63 0.00
N ILE A 80 -4.12 1.01 -0.76
CA ILE A 80 -4.27 1.96 -1.87
C ILE A 80 -4.46 1.16 -3.17
N LEU A 81 -5.68 1.24 -3.71
CA LEU A 81 -6.09 0.52 -4.90
C LEU A 81 -6.29 1.49 -6.07
N PRO A 82 -5.92 1.12 -7.30
CA PRO A 82 -6.11 2.00 -8.44
C PRO A 82 -7.59 2.20 -8.75
N VAL A 83 -8.00 3.43 -9.07
CA VAL A 83 -9.30 3.66 -9.69
C VAL A 83 -9.23 3.08 -11.10
N LYS A 84 -10.11 2.12 -11.43
CA LYS A 84 -10.10 1.47 -12.74
C LYS A 84 -11.04 2.14 -13.72
N ARG A 85 -10.58 2.29 -14.95
CA ARG A 85 -11.43 2.59 -16.10
C ARG A 85 -12.23 1.36 -16.53
N PRO A 86 -13.29 1.53 -17.33
CA PRO A 86 -14.05 0.42 -17.91
C PRO A 86 -13.19 -0.55 -18.74
N ASP A 87 -12.08 -0.07 -19.31
CA ASP A 87 -11.12 -0.88 -20.06
C ASP A 87 -10.14 -1.69 -19.16
N GLY A 88 -10.23 -1.52 -17.84
CA GLY A 88 -9.40 -2.23 -16.86
C GLY A 88 -8.08 -1.53 -16.52
N SER A 89 -7.67 -0.50 -17.27
CA SER A 89 -6.50 0.33 -16.96
C SER A 89 -6.77 1.27 -15.79
N GLN A 90 -5.70 1.78 -15.18
CA GLN A 90 -5.83 2.83 -14.17
C GLN A 90 -6.38 4.13 -14.79
N TYR A 91 -7.19 4.85 -14.01
CA TYR A 91 -7.69 6.16 -14.36
C TYR A 91 -6.59 7.20 -14.15
N CYS A 92 -5.94 7.63 -15.24
CA CYS A 92 -5.01 8.75 -15.26
C CYS A 92 -5.50 9.83 -16.23
N LEU A 93 -5.52 11.08 -15.80
CA LEU A 93 -5.82 12.23 -16.64
C LEU A 93 -4.50 12.69 -17.28
N LYS A 94 -4.37 12.60 -18.60
CA LYS A 94 -3.23 13.18 -19.34
C LYS A 94 -3.59 14.56 -19.88
#